data_AF-A0A1H6YNG2-F1
#
_entry.id   AF-A0A1H6YNG2-F1
#
_cell.length_a   1.000
_cell.length_b   1.000
_cell.length_c   1.000
_cell.angle_alpha   90.00
_cell.angle_beta   90.00
_cell.angle_gamma   90.00
#
_symmetry.space_group_name_H-M   'P 1'
#
loop_
_entity.id
_entity.type
_entity.pdbx_description
1 polymer ?
#
loop_
_entity_poly.entity_id
_entity_poly.type
_entity_poly.pdbx_seq_one_letter_code
_entity_poly.pdbx_strand_id
1 'polypeptide(L)' 'MVPVFMNFQCSLISVENAIIGFEQGTNRIKHTITYKIFLMNIGSSGSGFSAIFSYRLFLENSYINKDR' A
#
# COMPACT_ATOMS: atom_id res chain seq x y z
N MET A 1 20.10 23.19 26.42
CA MET A 1 18.87 22.65 25.79
C MET A 1 19.30 21.44 24.96
N VAL A 2 18.83 20.23 25.29
CA VAL A 2 19.18 19.00 24.54
C VAL A 2 18.24 18.87 23.34
N PRO A 3 18.73 18.64 22.11
CA PRO A 3 17.86 18.44 20.96
C PRO A 3 17.06 17.14 21.13
N VAL A 4 15.74 17.24 20.98
CA VAL A 4 14.84 16.09 20.91
C VAL A 4 14.69 15.72 19.43
N PHE A 5 15.10 14.51 19.04
CA PHE A 5 14.98 14.04 17.67
C PHE A 5 13.62 13.37 17.46
N MET A 6 12.87 13.83 16.46
CA MET A 6 11.69 13.12 15.94
C MET A 6 12.16 11.96 15.03
N ASN A 7 11.63 10.78 15.29
CA ASN A 7 11.82 9.58 14.48
C ASN A 7 10.53 9.29 13.70
N PHE A 8 10.70 9.09 12.39
CA PHE A 8 9.63 8.67 11.50
C PHE A 8 10.00 7.30 10.93
N GLN A 9 9.18 6.29 11.22
CA GLN A 9 9.37 4.94 10.69
C GLN A 9 8.10 4.51 9.96
N CYS A 10 8.21 4.19 8.67
CA CYS A 10 7.13 3.61 7.89
C CYS A 10 7.49 2.16 7.53
N SER A 11 6.56 1.23 7.75
CA SER A 11 6.74 -0.19 7.43
C SER A 11 5.54 -0.72 6.65
N LEU A 12 5.79 -1.42 5.55
CA LEU A 12 4.79 -2.19 4.83
C LEU A 12 4.48 -3.47 5.60
N ILE A 13 3.21 -3.73 5.89
CA ILE A 13 2.77 -4.85 6.74
C ILE A 13 2.16 -5.96 5.89
N SER A 14 1.37 -5.59 4.89
CA SER A 14 0.61 -6.53 4.07
C SER A 14 0.43 -5.99 2.66
N VAL A 15 0.41 -6.92 1.71
CA VAL A 15 0.08 -6.69 0.30
C VAL A 15 -0.95 -7.75 -0.09
N GLU A 16 -2.14 -7.31 -0.50
CA GLU A 16 -3.21 -8.17 -0.99
C GLU A 16 -3.44 -7.87 -2.46
N ASN A 17 -3.34 -8.89 -3.32
CA ASN A 17 -3.58 -8.77 -4.75
C ASN A 17 -4.83 -9.56 -5.12
N ALA A 18 -5.79 -8.91 -5.79
CA ALA A 18 -6.94 -9.54 -6.41
C ALA A 18 -6.82 -9.38 -7.93
N ILE A 19 -6.84 -10.50 -8.65
CA ILE A 19 -6.81 -10.52 -10.12
C ILE A 19 -8.18 -10.94 -10.61
N ILE A 20 -8.82 -10.09 -11.39
CA ILE A 20 -10.11 -10.34 -12.01
C ILE A 20 -9.89 -10.40 -13.52
N GLY A 21 -10.08 -11.58 -14.10
CA GLY A 21 -10.00 -11.78 -15.55
C GLY A 21 -11.38 -12.03 -16.12
N PHE A 22 -11.71 -11.36 -17.23
CA PHE A 22 -12.90 -11.68 -18.02
C PHE A 22 -12.60 -11.68 -19.51
N GLU A 23 -13.32 -12.52 -20.25
CA GLU A 23 -13.23 -12.61 -21.70
C GLU A 23 -14.36 -11.75 -22.30
N GLN A 24 -14.00 -10.82 -23.18
CA GLN A 24 -14.94 -9.98 -23.93
C GLN A 24 -14.65 -10.16 -25.43
N GLY A 25 -15.36 -11.11 -26.07
CA GLY A 25 -15.09 -11.50 -27.44
C GLY A 25 -13.73 -12.20 -27.56
N THR A 26 -12.85 -11.73 -28.45
CA THR A 26 -11.45 -12.21 -28.57
C THR A 26 -10.48 -11.51 -27.62
N ASN A 27 -10.96 -10.55 -26.81
CA ASN A 27 -10.11 -9.80 -25.89
C ASN A 27 -10.12 -10.45 -24.50
N ARG A 28 -8.92 -10.60 -23.91
CA ARG A 28 -8.77 -10.96 -22.50
C ARG A 28 -8.48 -9.71 -21.71
N ILE A 29 -9.41 -9.35 -20.84
CA ILE A 29 -9.29 -8.19 -19.96
C ILE A 29 -8.85 -8.69 -18.59
N LYS A 30 -7.76 -8.13 -18.07
CA LYS A 30 -7.23 -8.46 -16.75
C LYS A 30 -7.18 -7.18 -15.91
N HIS A 31 -7.92 -7.19 -14.82
CA HIS A 31 -7.88 -6.20 -13.76
C HIS A 31 -7.06 -6.74 -12.60
N THR A 32 -6.07 -5.98 -12.16
CA THR A 32 -5.28 -6.27 -10.97
C THR A 32 -5.54 -5.17 -9.96
N ILE A 33 -6.12 -5.57 -8.84
CA ILE A 33 -6.36 -4.72 -7.68
C ILE A 33 -5.31 -5.09 -6.64
N THR A 34 -4.60 -4.10 -6.13
CA THR A 34 -3.56 -4.27 -5.11
C THR A 34 -3.87 -3.36 -3.92
N TYR A 35 -4.06 -3.95 -2.75
CA TYR A 35 -4.14 -3.25 -1.47
C TYR A 35 -2.80 -3.37 -0.75
N LYS A 36 -2.26 -2.25 -0.29
CA LYS A 36 -1.05 -2.21 0.54
C LYS A 36 -1.38 -1.58 1.88
N ILE A 37 -1.04 -2.24 2.97
CA ILE A 37 -1.26 -1.73 4.34
C ILE A 37 0.09 -1.34 4.92
N PHE A 38 0.17 -0.11 5.40
CA PHE A 38 1.36 0.45 6.02
C PHE A 38 1.10 0.88 7.45
N LEU A 39 2.11 0.75 8.29
CA LEU A 39 2.18 1.32 9.63
C LEU A 39 3.21 2.43 9.63
N MET A 40 2.80 3.62 10.05
CA MET A 40 3.69 4.75 10.34
C MET A 40 3.76 4.94 11.84
N ASN A 41 4.96 4.85 12.39
CA ASN A 41 5.27 5.20 13.77
C ASN A 41 5.96 6.57 13.78
N ILE A 42 5.39 7.49 14.55
CA ILE A 42 5.94 8.82 14.79
C ILE A 42 6.16 8.94 16.29
N GLY A 43 7.42 9.11 16.70
CA GLY A 43 7.76 9.28 18.10
C GLY A 43 8.96 10.18 18.26
N SER A 44 9.11 10.78 19.44
CA SER A 44 10.34 11.48 19.78
C SER A 44 11.14 10.69 20.80
N SER A 45 12.44 10.58 20.56
CA SER A 45 13.33 9.84 21.44
C SER A 45 13.40 10.52 22.81
N GLY A 46 13.01 9.81 23.87
CA GLY A 46 13.06 10.28 25.25
C GLY A 46 11.79 10.98 25.79
N SER A 47 10.71 11.12 25.01
CA SER A 47 9.45 11.74 25.49
C SER A 47 8.42 10.76 26.04
N GLY A 48 8.61 9.46 25.82
CA GLY A 48 7.59 8.44 26.12
C GLY A 48 6.35 8.51 25.22
N PHE A 49 6.33 9.39 24.21
CA PHE A 49 5.23 9.56 23.27
C PHE A 49 5.54 8.91 21.91
N SER A 50 4.70 7.95 21.51
CA SER A 50 4.69 7.35 20.18
C SER A 50 3.26 7.29 19.64
N ALA A 51 3.05 7.80 18.44
CA ALA A 51 1.80 7.70 17.71
C ALA A 51 1.96 6.70 16.56
N ILE A 52 1.02 5.77 16.46
CA ILE A 52 1.00 4.75 15.42
C ILE A 52 -0.22 5.01 14.52
N PHE A 53 0.03 5.11 13.22
CA PHE A 53 -0.98 5.31 12.19
C PHE A 53 -0.96 4.12 11.23
N SER A 54 -2.13 3.56 10.93
CA SER A 54 -2.29 2.59 9.86
C SER A 54 -2.97 3.23 8.66
N TYR A 55 -2.43 3.04 7.46
CA TYR A 55 -3.10 3.49 6.23
C TYR A 55 -3.15 2.37 5.18
N ARG A 56 -4.24 2.35 4.42
CA ARG A 56 -4.47 1.39 3.33
C ARG A 56 -4.40 2.13 2.00
N LEU A 57 -3.45 1.74 1.16
CA LEU A 57 -3.29 2.23 -0.21
C LEU A 57 -3.98 1.28 -1.18
N PHE A 58 -4.83 1.81 -2.05
CA PHE A 58 -5.51 1.10 -3.13
C PHE A 58 -4.86 1.43 -4.47
N LEU A 59 -4.46 0.41 -5.23
CA LEU A 59 -3.90 0.52 -6.57
C LEU A 59 -4.71 -0.37 -7.51
N GLU A 60 -5.25 0.20 -8.58
CA GLU A 60 -5.98 -0.54 -9.60
C GLU A 60 -5.26 -0.40 -10.94
N ASN A 61 -4.97 -1.52 -11.59
CA ASN A 61 -4.36 -1.57 -12.92
C ASN A 61 -5.20 -2.47 -13.83
N SER A 62 -5.53 -1.99 -15.02
CA SER A 62 -6.37 -2.69 -15.99
C SER A 62 -5.62 -2.78 -17.32
N TYR A 63 -5.49 -3.98 -17.88
CA TYR A 63 -4.89 -4.18 -19.20
C TYR A 63 -5.73 -5.09 -20.09
N ILE A 64 -5.76 -4.77 -21.37
CA ILE A 64 -6.48 -5.51 -22.41
C ILE A 64 -5.43 -6.22 -23.26
N ASN A 65 -5.43 -7.55 -23.22
CA ASN A 65 -4.63 -8.33 -24.15
C ASN A 65 -5.48 -8.63 -25.39
N LYS A 66 -5.02 -8.13 -26.55
CA LYS A 66 -5.59 -8.48 -27.87
C LYS A 66 -4.73 -9.60 -28.44
N ASP A 67 -5.25 -10.83 -28.44
CA ASP A 67 -4.62 -11.91 -29.19
C ASP A 67 -4.71 -11.53 -30.68
N ARG A 68 -3.55 -11.33 -31.29
CA ARG A 68 -3.38 -10.86 -32.68
C ARG A 68 -3.79 -11.94 -33.67
#